data_AF-A0A2T5DA92-F1
#
_entry.id   AF-A0A2T5DA92-F1
#
_cell.length_a   1.000
_cell.length_b   1.000
_cell.length_c   1.000
_cell.angle_alpha   90.00
_cell.angle_beta   90.00
_cell.angle_gamma   90.00
#
_symmetry.space_group_name_H-M   'P 1'
#
loop_
_entity.id
_entity.type
_entity.pdbx_description
1 polymer ?
#
loop_
_entity_poly.entity_id
_entity_poly.type
_entity_poly.pdbx_seq_one_letter_code
_entity_poly.pdbx_strand_id
1 'polypeptide(L)'
;MINEEQLLELKLKLEEEETSRQKSDVLSEELNHLCLKARSKEIFSIDEQIDYARHKGISIAESEETIVRDILSNRTYYFKVTAYRKNFEKDANGKYVNLSFIQLNDLAKIDMYLRMTLSRMIFELEHSLKTLLVNLITNSLDEDGYSIVKEYDSYMQTKFVLLQRKKGNISNEEEVLFGYVQASHKIIDKIKGKFGYDFDFYSRHHHNISIWVLLEIMTLGNLQRFIEFYFEKKYFGYQKLKTANQLLKYVTNVRNAAAHSRPLIYNIVEPFQYGKKNQIKNKRASIQLTQFAEKSGVDSELSNRVLTNRKMNDIVTTLYLHDKYVTTAKLKQKASKDLQELVKRIRANREIYRKNDDLLETFKFFKKIITRYSELNA
;
A
#
# COMPACT_ATOMS: atom_id res chain seq x y z
N MET A 1 -47.89 -48.75 -30.50
CA MET A 1 -46.70 -48.72 -31.39
C MET A 1 -46.20 -47.29 -31.40
N ILE A 2 -44.93 -47.07 -31.07
CA ILE A 2 -44.30 -45.75 -31.18
C ILE A 2 -44.18 -45.44 -32.68
N ASN A 3 -44.69 -44.30 -33.13
CA ASN A 3 -44.57 -43.82 -34.51
C ASN A 3 -43.09 -43.50 -34.81
N GLU A 4 -42.60 -43.77 -36.03
CA GLU A 4 -41.23 -43.43 -36.49
C GLU A 4 -40.81 -41.99 -36.14
N GLU A 5 -41.75 -41.05 -36.16
CA GLU A 5 -41.54 -39.64 -35.81
C GLU A 5 -41.17 -39.45 -34.32
N GLN A 6 -41.82 -40.20 -33.42
CA GLN A 6 -41.51 -40.20 -31.98
C GLN A 6 -40.18 -40.89 -31.68
N LEU A 7 -39.80 -41.89 -32.49
CA LEU A 7 -38.50 -42.56 -32.37
C LEU A 7 -37.34 -41.64 -32.79
N LEU A 8 -37.55 -40.81 -33.81
CA LEU A 8 -36.57 -39.83 -34.28
C LEU A 8 -36.35 -38.71 -33.24
N GLU A 9 -37.41 -38.21 -32.64
CA GLU A 9 -37.33 -37.17 -31.60
C GLU A 9 -36.61 -37.67 -30.33
N LEU A 10 -36.79 -38.96 -29.99
CA LEU A 10 -36.10 -39.58 -28.85
C LEU A 10 -34.59 -39.72 -29.10
N LYS A 11 -34.19 -40.07 -30.34
CA LYS A 11 -32.77 -40.17 -30.75
C LYS A 11 -32.07 -38.82 -30.68
N LEU A 12 -32.70 -37.76 -31.17
CA LEU A 12 -32.14 -36.40 -31.11
C LEU A 12 -31.90 -35.94 -29.67
N LYS A 13 -32.84 -36.20 -28.76
CA LYS A 13 -32.69 -35.89 -27.32
C LYS A 13 -31.55 -36.68 -26.67
N LEU A 14 -31.39 -37.96 -27.03
CA LEU A 14 -30.28 -38.78 -26.52
C LEU A 14 -28.91 -38.30 -27.04
N GLU A 15 -28.82 -37.90 -28.30
CA GLU A 15 -27.59 -37.33 -28.88
C GLU A 15 -27.23 -35.98 -28.23
N GLU A 16 -28.21 -35.11 -27.95
CA GLU A 16 -28.00 -33.87 -27.20
C GLU A 16 -27.54 -34.13 -25.75
N GLU A 17 -28.11 -35.14 -25.10
CA GLU A 17 -27.70 -35.56 -23.75
C GLU A 17 -26.28 -36.16 -23.73
N GLU A 18 -25.90 -36.99 -24.71
CA GLU A 18 -24.54 -37.53 -24.80
C GLU A 18 -23.51 -36.45 -25.12
N THR A 19 -23.84 -35.53 -26.04
CA THR A 19 -22.98 -34.40 -26.40
C THR A 19 -22.77 -33.47 -25.20
N SER A 20 -23.81 -33.20 -24.41
CA SER A 20 -23.71 -32.38 -23.20
C SER A 20 -22.93 -33.08 -22.08
N ARG A 21 -23.06 -34.40 -21.91
CA ARG A 21 -22.23 -35.20 -20.99
C ARG A 21 -20.76 -35.20 -21.38
N GLN A 22 -20.42 -35.49 -22.64
CA GLN A 22 -19.04 -35.46 -23.12
C GLN A 22 -18.41 -34.08 -22.96
N LYS A 23 -19.16 -33.00 -23.25
CA LYS A 23 -18.68 -31.62 -23.05
C LYS A 23 -18.42 -31.32 -21.58
N SER A 24 -19.26 -31.81 -20.67
CA SER A 24 -19.08 -31.69 -19.22
C SER A 24 -17.84 -32.44 -18.72
N ASP A 25 -17.59 -33.64 -19.22
CA ASP A 25 -16.44 -34.46 -18.83
C ASP A 25 -15.12 -33.85 -19.31
N VAL A 26 -15.07 -33.37 -20.56
CA VAL A 26 -13.90 -32.64 -21.11
C VAL A 26 -13.62 -31.37 -20.32
N LEU A 27 -14.66 -30.57 -20.02
CA LEU A 27 -14.54 -29.37 -19.17
C LEU A 27 -14.00 -29.70 -17.77
N SER A 28 -14.35 -30.86 -17.20
CA SER A 28 -13.85 -31.34 -15.91
C SER A 28 -12.37 -31.70 -15.96
N GLU A 29 -11.92 -32.40 -17.00
CA GLU A 29 -10.51 -32.76 -17.20
C GLU A 29 -9.62 -31.52 -17.44
N GLU A 30 -10.05 -30.60 -18.29
CA GLU A 30 -9.34 -29.34 -18.54
C GLU A 30 -9.19 -28.50 -17.25
N LEU A 31 -10.25 -28.42 -16.44
CA LEU A 31 -10.21 -27.75 -15.14
C LEU A 31 -9.24 -28.42 -14.16
N ASN A 32 -9.20 -29.75 -14.15
CA ASN A 32 -8.30 -30.52 -13.29
C ASN A 32 -6.84 -30.24 -13.68
N HIS A 33 -6.54 -30.22 -14.98
CA HIS A 33 -5.22 -29.85 -15.49
C HIS A 33 -4.84 -28.40 -15.11
N LEU A 34 -5.74 -27.43 -15.28
CA LEU A 34 -5.52 -26.04 -14.83
C LEU A 34 -5.25 -25.96 -13.31
N CYS A 35 -5.96 -26.74 -12.51
CA CYS A 35 -5.74 -26.79 -11.07
C CYS A 35 -4.38 -27.39 -10.69
N LEU A 36 -3.91 -28.40 -11.42
CA LEU A 36 -2.57 -28.99 -11.24
C LEU A 36 -1.48 -27.98 -11.59
N LYS A 37 -1.58 -27.33 -12.76
CA LYS A 37 -0.67 -26.24 -13.17
C LYS A 37 -0.61 -25.11 -12.13
N ALA A 38 -1.76 -24.69 -11.59
CA ALA A 38 -1.79 -23.69 -10.53
C ALA A 38 -1.03 -24.12 -9.26
N ARG A 39 -1.08 -25.42 -8.91
CA ARG A 39 -0.38 -25.98 -7.74
C ARG A 39 1.13 -26.09 -7.97
N SER A 40 1.54 -26.51 -9.17
CA SER A 40 2.96 -26.57 -9.57
C SER A 40 3.56 -25.19 -9.86
N LYS A 41 2.73 -24.12 -9.89
CA LYS A 41 3.12 -22.75 -10.22
C LYS A 41 3.64 -22.61 -11.65
N GLU A 42 3.12 -23.45 -12.56
CA GLU A 42 3.36 -23.31 -13.98
C GLU A 42 2.71 -22.04 -14.54
N ILE A 43 3.25 -21.54 -15.64
CA ILE A 43 2.72 -20.37 -16.32
C ILE A 43 1.42 -20.72 -17.04
N PHE A 44 0.46 -19.79 -17.03
CA PHE A 44 -0.78 -19.90 -17.78
C PHE A 44 -0.73 -19.05 -19.05
N SER A 45 -1.25 -19.60 -20.16
CA SER A 45 -1.65 -18.81 -21.33
C SER A 45 -2.77 -17.82 -20.96
N ILE A 46 -3.10 -16.90 -21.87
CA ILE A 46 -4.20 -15.94 -21.64
C ILE A 46 -5.54 -16.68 -21.52
N ASP A 47 -5.77 -17.69 -22.36
CA ASP A 47 -6.97 -18.55 -22.28
C ASP A 47 -7.06 -19.25 -20.91
N GLU A 48 -5.96 -19.90 -20.51
CA GLU A 48 -5.87 -20.61 -19.23
C GLU A 48 -6.10 -19.65 -18.04
N GLN A 49 -5.62 -18.40 -18.12
CA GLN A 49 -5.87 -17.38 -17.10
C GLN A 49 -7.36 -17.02 -16.99
N ILE A 50 -8.05 -16.88 -18.13
CA ILE A 50 -9.48 -16.57 -18.19
C ILE A 50 -10.30 -17.73 -17.62
N ASP A 51 -10.01 -18.96 -18.05
CA ASP A 51 -10.72 -20.15 -17.60
C ASP A 51 -10.48 -20.43 -16.13
N TYR A 52 -9.24 -20.24 -15.66
CA TYR A 52 -8.94 -20.33 -14.24
C TYR A 52 -9.65 -19.26 -13.41
N ALA A 53 -9.80 -18.03 -13.93
CA ALA A 53 -10.58 -16.98 -13.27
C ALA A 53 -12.05 -17.39 -13.13
N ARG A 54 -12.67 -17.88 -14.22
CA ARG A 54 -14.04 -18.41 -14.23
C ARG A 54 -14.21 -19.55 -13.22
N HIS A 55 -13.29 -20.51 -13.22
CA HIS A 55 -13.26 -21.61 -12.25
C HIS A 55 -13.24 -21.10 -10.80
N LYS A 56 -12.51 -20.01 -10.51
CA LYS A 56 -12.45 -19.38 -9.19
C LYS A 56 -13.68 -18.53 -8.84
N GLY A 57 -14.72 -18.48 -9.69
CA GLY A 57 -15.92 -17.68 -9.45
C GLY A 57 -15.79 -16.21 -9.84
N ILE A 58 -14.82 -15.86 -10.68
CA ILE A 58 -14.69 -14.52 -11.25
C ILE A 58 -15.47 -14.50 -12.55
N SER A 59 -16.56 -13.74 -12.60
CA SER A 59 -17.40 -13.60 -13.79
C SER A 59 -16.70 -12.80 -14.89
N ILE A 60 -16.78 -13.30 -16.12
CA ILE A 60 -16.30 -12.67 -17.36
C ILE A 60 -17.40 -12.92 -18.38
N ALA A 61 -18.12 -11.87 -18.78
CA ALA A 61 -19.14 -12.00 -19.82
C ALA A 61 -18.48 -12.20 -21.19
N GLU A 62 -19.18 -12.85 -22.11
CA GLU A 62 -18.66 -13.11 -23.46
C GLU A 62 -18.33 -11.80 -24.21
N SER A 63 -19.18 -10.79 -24.06
CA SER A 63 -18.95 -9.43 -24.60
C SER A 63 -17.74 -8.71 -24.01
N GLU A 64 -17.22 -9.16 -22.86
CA GLU A 64 -16.08 -8.57 -22.16
C GLU A 64 -14.76 -9.29 -22.48
N GLU A 65 -14.80 -10.47 -23.11
CA GLU A 65 -13.62 -11.34 -23.23
C GLU A 65 -12.49 -10.67 -24.02
N THR A 66 -12.82 -9.97 -25.10
CA THR A 66 -11.86 -9.19 -25.90
C THR A 66 -11.15 -8.12 -25.06
N ILE A 67 -11.90 -7.46 -24.17
CA ILE A 67 -11.38 -6.45 -23.25
C ILE A 67 -10.49 -7.10 -22.19
N VAL A 68 -10.89 -8.24 -21.64
CA VAL A 68 -10.10 -9.00 -20.65
C VAL A 68 -8.78 -9.47 -21.24
N ARG A 69 -8.80 -9.99 -22.48
CA ARG A 69 -7.59 -10.38 -23.21
C ARG A 69 -6.63 -9.22 -23.42
N ASP A 70 -7.13 -8.05 -23.83
CA ASP A 70 -6.32 -6.85 -23.97
C ASP A 70 -5.73 -6.40 -22.62
N ILE A 71 -6.51 -6.45 -21.54
CA ILE A 71 -6.03 -6.11 -20.19
C ILE A 71 -4.85 -7.02 -19.79
N LEU A 72 -4.98 -8.33 -19.97
CA LEU A 72 -3.98 -9.32 -19.57
C LEU A 72 -2.75 -9.36 -20.50
N SER A 73 -2.89 -8.90 -21.74
CA SER A 73 -1.80 -8.90 -22.72
C SER A 73 -1.01 -7.59 -22.71
N ASN A 74 -1.70 -6.45 -22.59
CA ASN A 74 -1.11 -5.13 -22.88
C ASN A 74 -1.11 -4.15 -21.70
N ARG A 75 -1.99 -4.32 -20.70
CA ARG A 75 -2.19 -3.30 -19.65
C ARG A 75 -1.65 -3.70 -18.29
N THR A 76 -1.75 -4.98 -17.95
CA THR A 76 -1.30 -5.55 -16.67
C THR A 76 -1.18 -7.07 -16.81
N TYR A 77 -0.75 -7.75 -15.76
CA TYR A 77 -0.67 -9.22 -15.72
C TYR A 77 -1.61 -9.80 -14.65
N TYR A 78 -1.98 -11.07 -14.84
CA TYR A 78 -2.99 -11.79 -14.04
C TYR A 78 -2.79 -11.65 -12.53
N PHE A 79 -1.56 -11.87 -12.04
CA PHE A 79 -1.27 -11.83 -10.61
C PHE A 79 -1.54 -10.45 -9.99
N LYS A 80 -1.31 -9.36 -10.74
CA LYS A 80 -1.51 -7.99 -10.27
C LYS A 80 -2.97 -7.60 -10.23
N VAL A 81 -3.72 -7.86 -11.31
CA VAL A 81 -5.15 -7.51 -11.37
C VAL A 81 -5.97 -8.38 -10.42
N THR A 82 -5.62 -9.65 -10.28
CA THR A 82 -6.35 -10.52 -9.36
C THR A 82 -6.03 -10.23 -7.90
N ALA A 83 -5.00 -9.47 -7.54
CA ALA A 83 -4.67 -9.17 -6.14
C ALA A 83 -5.85 -8.57 -5.36
N TYR A 84 -6.69 -7.78 -6.05
CA TYR A 84 -7.88 -7.13 -5.49
C TYR A 84 -9.02 -8.10 -5.15
N ARG A 85 -8.96 -9.37 -5.60
CA ARG A 85 -9.91 -10.44 -5.24
C ARG A 85 -10.03 -10.64 -3.73
N LYS A 86 -8.99 -10.24 -2.98
CA LYS A 86 -8.98 -10.30 -1.51
C LYS A 86 -9.95 -9.32 -0.84
N ASN A 87 -10.59 -8.43 -1.59
CA ASN A 87 -11.68 -7.58 -1.09
C ASN A 87 -13.05 -8.26 -1.16
N PHE A 88 -13.13 -9.48 -1.71
CA PHE A 88 -14.38 -10.15 -2.01
C PHE A 88 -14.47 -11.45 -1.24
N GLU A 89 -15.70 -11.77 -0.83
CA GLU A 89 -16.02 -12.99 -0.11
C GLU A 89 -15.96 -14.22 -1.02
N LYS A 90 -15.95 -15.38 -0.37
CA LYS A 90 -15.99 -16.68 -1.03
C LYS A 90 -17.15 -17.50 -0.49
N ASP A 91 -17.71 -18.34 -1.34
CA ASP A 91 -18.68 -19.36 -0.93
C ASP A 91 -18.00 -20.52 -0.18
N ALA A 92 -18.81 -21.47 0.29
CA ALA A 92 -18.34 -22.67 0.98
C ALA A 92 -17.41 -23.55 0.12
N ASN A 93 -17.48 -23.43 -1.21
CA ASN A 93 -16.63 -24.14 -2.16
C ASN A 93 -15.32 -23.39 -2.47
N GLY A 94 -15.10 -22.22 -1.85
CA GLY A 94 -13.91 -21.40 -2.02
C GLY A 94 -13.87 -20.56 -3.31
N LYS A 95 -15.00 -20.45 -4.03
CA LYS A 95 -15.19 -19.59 -5.22
C LYS A 95 -15.62 -18.20 -4.79
N TYR A 96 -15.17 -17.17 -5.49
CA TYR A 96 -15.56 -15.79 -5.20
C TYR A 96 -17.03 -15.55 -5.53
N VAL A 97 -17.69 -14.74 -4.71
CA VAL A 97 -19.10 -14.38 -4.87
C VAL A 97 -19.21 -12.91 -5.25
N ASN A 98 -20.11 -12.59 -6.18
CA ASN A 98 -20.34 -11.22 -6.65
C ASN A 98 -19.06 -10.50 -7.09
N LEU A 99 -18.20 -11.22 -7.83
CA LEU A 99 -16.93 -10.72 -8.37
C LEU A 99 -16.89 -10.89 -9.89
N SER A 100 -16.59 -9.82 -10.61
CA SER A 100 -16.27 -9.82 -12.04
C SER A 100 -14.84 -9.37 -12.30
N PHE A 101 -14.31 -9.74 -13.47
CA PHE A 101 -12.97 -9.28 -13.87
C PHE A 101 -12.93 -7.76 -14.10
N ILE A 102 -14.04 -7.18 -14.56
CA ILE A 102 -14.17 -5.72 -14.70
C ILE A 102 -14.04 -5.00 -13.36
N GLN A 103 -14.61 -5.54 -12.28
CA GLN A 103 -14.43 -4.97 -10.93
C GLN A 103 -12.96 -5.00 -10.49
N LEU A 104 -12.23 -6.08 -10.77
CA LEU A 104 -10.81 -6.20 -10.45
C LEU A 104 -9.97 -5.18 -11.22
N ASN A 105 -10.26 -5.00 -12.52
CA ASN A 105 -9.62 -3.99 -13.35
C ASN A 105 -9.94 -2.57 -12.88
N ASP A 106 -11.18 -2.31 -12.46
CA ASP A 106 -11.59 -1.02 -11.94
C ASP A 106 -10.85 -0.66 -10.63
N LEU A 107 -10.76 -1.62 -9.69
CA LEU A 107 -9.96 -1.47 -8.48
C LEU A 107 -8.49 -1.23 -8.80
N ALA A 108 -7.92 -1.91 -9.79
CA ALA A 108 -6.54 -1.68 -10.22
C ALA A 108 -6.31 -0.24 -10.73
N LYS A 109 -7.28 0.33 -11.43
CA LYS A 109 -7.23 1.73 -11.89
C LYS A 109 -7.36 2.71 -10.73
N ILE A 110 -8.31 2.50 -9.82
CA ILE A 110 -8.48 3.32 -8.60
C ILE A 110 -7.19 3.31 -7.78
N ASP A 111 -6.59 2.12 -7.59
CA ASP A 111 -5.32 1.95 -6.87
C ASP A 111 -4.18 2.74 -7.50
N MET A 112 -4.07 2.70 -8.83
CA MET A 112 -3.05 3.46 -9.57
C MET A 112 -3.18 4.96 -9.31
N TYR A 113 -4.39 5.52 -9.47
CA TYR A 113 -4.63 6.94 -9.20
C TYR A 113 -4.33 7.29 -7.75
N LEU A 114 -4.74 6.46 -6.80
CA LEU A 114 -4.42 6.64 -5.39
C LEU A 114 -2.91 6.65 -5.14
N ARG A 115 -2.17 5.68 -5.70
CA ARG A 115 -0.71 5.62 -5.57
C ARG A 115 -0.03 6.87 -6.12
N MET A 116 -0.48 7.39 -7.26
CA MET A 116 0.07 8.62 -7.84
C MET A 116 -0.18 9.82 -6.92
N THR A 117 -1.41 10.01 -6.45
CA THR A 117 -1.79 11.11 -5.57
C THR A 117 -1.04 11.04 -4.24
N LEU A 118 -1.01 9.88 -3.58
CA LEU A 118 -0.31 9.71 -2.31
C LEU A 118 1.20 9.86 -2.47
N SER A 119 1.80 9.39 -3.57
CA SER A 119 3.25 9.55 -3.79
C SER A 119 3.65 11.03 -3.82
N ARG A 120 2.89 11.86 -4.54
CA ARG A 120 3.12 13.31 -4.56
C ARG A 120 3.00 13.92 -3.18
N MET A 121 1.92 13.61 -2.46
CA MET A 121 1.71 14.10 -1.08
C MET A 121 2.87 13.69 -0.16
N ILE A 122 3.41 12.48 -0.33
CA ILE A 122 4.53 12.01 0.49
C ILE A 122 5.80 12.80 0.19
N PHE A 123 6.08 13.14 -1.07
CA PHE A 123 7.24 13.99 -1.40
C PHE A 123 7.11 15.38 -0.78
N GLU A 124 5.91 15.96 -0.81
CA GLU A 124 5.63 17.27 -0.19
C GLU A 124 5.79 17.22 1.34
N LEU A 125 5.32 16.14 1.97
CA LEU A 125 5.48 15.89 3.40
C LEU A 125 6.95 15.69 3.78
N GLU A 126 7.70 14.89 3.01
CA GLU A 126 9.14 14.66 3.22
C GLU A 126 9.91 15.98 3.18
N HIS A 127 9.67 16.80 2.15
CA HIS A 127 10.28 18.13 2.03
C HIS A 127 9.91 19.05 3.19
N SER A 128 8.64 19.08 3.60
CA SER A 128 8.17 19.92 4.70
C SER A 128 8.80 19.52 6.05
N LEU A 129 8.96 18.20 6.28
CA LEU A 129 9.64 17.69 7.47
C LEU A 129 11.14 18.00 7.47
N LYS A 130 11.83 17.90 6.32
CA LYS A 130 13.23 18.31 6.19
C LYS A 130 13.40 19.80 6.48
N THR A 131 12.54 20.64 5.90
CA THR A 131 12.54 22.10 6.13
C THR A 131 12.29 22.43 7.60
N LEU A 132 11.35 21.74 8.24
CA LEU A 132 11.08 21.92 9.67
C LEU A 132 12.30 21.53 10.52
N LEU A 133 12.94 20.38 10.25
CA LEU A 133 14.15 19.96 10.97
C LEU A 133 15.28 20.97 10.80
N VAL A 134 15.56 21.35 9.56
CA VAL A 134 16.53 22.39 9.22
C VAL A 134 16.28 23.66 10.03
N ASN A 135 15.04 24.14 10.06
CA ASN A 135 14.68 25.34 10.81
C ASN A 135 14.89 25.17 12.32
N LEU A 136 14.51 24.02 12.88
CA LEU A 136 14.72 23.75 14.31
C LEU A 136 16.21 23.72 14.67
N ILE A 137 17.02 23.05 13.86
CA ILE A 137 18.46 22.91 14.03
C ILE A 137 19.16 24.27 13.91
N THR A 138 18.80 25.05 12.89
CA THR A 138 19.37 26.39 12.64
C THR A 138 19.08 27.37 13.79
N ASN A 139 17.93 27.22 14.46
CA ASN A 139 17.54 28.06 15.59
C ASN A 139 18.05 27.54 16.94
N SER A 140 18.84 26.46 16.96
CA SER A 140 19.56 26.01 18.15
C SER A 140 20.81 26.87 18.33
N LEU A 141 20.99 27.46 19.52
CA LEU A 141 22.13 28.35 19.79
C LEU A 141 23.48 27.61 19.81
N ASP A 142 23.46 26.32 20.12
CA ASP A 142 24.67 25.53 20.42
C ASP A 142 25.06 24.55 19.30
N GLU A 143 24.33 24.52 18.18
CA GLU A 143 24.55 23.54 17.12
C GLU A 143 25.43 24.08 15.98
N ASP A 144 26.53 23.39 15.70
CA ASP A 144 27.48 23.74 14.63
C ASP A 144 27.14 23.08 13.27
N GLY A 145 26.16 22.18 13.24
CA GLY A 145 25.71 21.45 12.06
C GLY A 145 26.53 20.18 11.76
N TYR A 146 27.51 19.83 12.59
CA TYR A 146 28.34 18.64 12.48
C TYR A 146 28.24 17.74 13.72
N SER A 147 28.11 18.35 14.90
CA SER A 147 27.99 17.67 16.19
C SER A 147 26.75 16.79 16.21
N ILE A 148 25.60 17.28 15.73
CA ILE A 148 24.39 16.47 15.59
C ILE A 148 24.55 15.24 14.68
N VAL A 149 25.42 15.32 13.65
CA VAL A 149 25.67 14.19 12.75
C VAL A 149 26.48 13.11 13.48
N LYS A 150 27.50 13.50 14.25
CA LYS A 150 28.28 12.58 15.09
C LYS A 150 27.39 11.92 16.15
N GLU A 151 26.53 12.70 16.80
CA GLU A 151 25.58 12.19 17.79
C GLU A 151 24.55 11.24 17.19
N TYR A 152 24.10 11.51 15.96
CA TYR A 152 23.23 10.61 15.21
C TYR A 152 23.92 9.28 14.90
N ASP A 153 25.18 9.32 14.49
CA ASP A 153 25.99 8.13 14.22
C ASP A 153 26.17 7.28 15.49
N SER A 154 26.55 7.89 16.62
CA SER A 154 26.64 7.19 17.91
C SER A 154 25.30 6.59 18.32
N TYR A 155 24.19 7.31 18.14
CA TYR A 155 22.85 6.80 18.42
C TYR A 155 22.51 5.56 17.57
N MET A 156 22.82 5.60 16.27
CA MET A 156 22.58 4.49 15.36
C MET A 156 23.48 3.29 15.65
N GLN A 157 24.70 3.53 16.13
CA GLN A 157 25.62 2.50 16.60
C GLN A 157 25.05 1.78 17.83
N THR A 158 24.60 2.52 18.85
CA THR A 158 23.94 1.94 20.03
C THR A 158 22.72 1.12 19.64
N LYS A 159 21.86 1.63 18.75
CA LYS A 159 20.69 0.88 18.26
C LYS A 159 21.08 -0.42 17.56
N PHE A 160 22.16 -0.41 16.79
CA PHE A 160 22.66 -1.61 16.13
C PHE A 160 23.12 -2.67 17.13
N VAL A 161 23.90 -2.30 18.14
CA VAL A 161 24.32 -3.21 19.22
C VAL A 161 23.10 -3.81 19.93
N LEU A 162 22.14 -2.97 20.34
CA LEU A 162 20.91 -3.42 20.99
C LEU A 162 20.09 -4.40 20.13
N LEU A 163 20.06 -4.20 18.81
CA LEU A 163 19.40 -5.13 17.89
C LEU A 163 20.12 -6.48 17.82
N GLN A 164 21.45 -6.51 17.85
CA GLN A 164 22.22 -7.76 17.85
C GLN A 164 22.06 -8.52 19.18
N ARG A 165 22.01 -7.81 20.32
CA ARG A 165 21.67 -8.40 21.62
C ARG A 165 20.31 -9.07 21.61
N LYS A 166 19.29 -8.39 21.06
CA LYS A 166 17.94 -8.98 20.91
C LYS A 166 17.89 -10.21 20.01
N LYS A 167 18.87 -10.40 19.13
CA LYS A 167 19.02 -11.60 18.30
C LYS A 167 19.84 -12.71 18.97
N GLY A 168 20.25 -12.52 20.23
CA GLY A 168 21.01 -13.50 21.00
C GLY A 168 22.53 -13.42 20.79
N ASN A 169 23.06 -12.37 20.17
CA ASN A 169 24.51 -12.21 20.03
C ASN A 169 25.14 -11.82 21.38
N ILE A 170 26.12 -12.60 21.83
CA ILE A 170 26.84 -12.43 23.11
C ILE A 170 28.27 -11.88 22.98
N SER A 171 28.77 -11.67 21.75
CA SER A 171 30.09 -11.06 21.48
C SER A 171 30.27 -9.72 22.17
N ASN A 172 31.48 -9.30 22.50
CA ASN A 172 31.69 -7.96 23.08
C ASN A 172 31.32 -6.84 22.07
N GLU A 173 31.26 -5.58 22.54
CA GLU A 173 30.83 -4.49 21.65
C GLU A 173 31.79 -4.24 20.49
N GLU A 174 33.11 -4.36 20.71
CA GLU A 174 34.11 -4.18 19.66
C GLU A 174 33.93 -5.20 18.54
N GLU A 175 33.72 -6.47 18.89
CA GLU A 175 33.41 -7.55 17.94
C GLU A 175 32.11 -7.31 17.18
N VAL A 176 31.05 -6.86 17.88
CA VAL A 176 29.77 -6.55 17.24
C VAL A 176 29.93 -5.38 16.25
N LEU A 177 30.76 -4.41 16.59
CA LEU A 177 31.00 -3.22 15.79
C LEU A 177 32.08 -3.41 14.72
N PHE A 178 32.73 -4.58 14.67
CA PHE A 178 33.68 -4.90 13.62
C PHE A 178 33.01 -4.80 12.23
N GLY A 179 33.51 -3.90 11.39
CA GLY A 179 32.94 -3.61 10.07
C GLY A 179 31.64 -2.79 10.08
N TYR A 180 31.21 -2.25 11.23
CA TYR A 180 30.08 -1.33 11.29
C TYR A 180 30.42 -0.01 10.58
N VAL A 181 29.75 0.26 9.46
CA VAL A 181 29.82 1.57 8.81
C VAL A 181 28.81 2.53 9.46
N GLN A 182 29.24 3.74 9.77
CA GLN A 182 28.42 4.79 10.35
C GLN A 182 27.18 5.10 9.49
N ALA A 183 26.11 5.58 10.13
CA ALA A 183 24.84 5.80 9.43
C ALA A 183 24.97 6.91 8.38
N SER A 184 25.64 8.02 8.73
CA SER A 184 25.98 9.12 7.82
C SER A 184 26.74 8.64 6.58
N HIS A 185 27.76 7.81 6.78
CA HIS A 185 28.60 7.25 5.73
C HIS A 185 27.82 6.28 4.84
N LYS A 186 27.01 5.39 5.42
CA LYS A 186 26.07 4.53 4.67
C LYS A 186 25.09 5.30 3.79
N ILE A 187 24.74 6.53 4.18
CA ILE A 187 23.84 7.38 3.42
C ILE A 187 24.58 8.02 2.25
N ILE A 188 25.71 8.69 2.50
CA ILE A 188 26.48 9.36 1.44
C ILE A 188 27.13 8.39 0.46
N ASP A 189 27.52 7.19 0.90
CA ASP A 189 28.10 6.18 0.01
C ASP A 189 27.13 5.69 -1.09
N LYS A 190 25.82 5.90 -0.92
CA LYS A 190 24.84 5.57 -1.96
C LYS A 190 24.93 6.48 -3.19
N ILE A 191 25.53 7.65 -3.04
CA ILE A 191 25.65 8.67 -4.08
C ILE A 191 27.09 8.84 -4.60
N LYS A 192 28.00 7.91 -4.25
CA LYS A 192 29.42 7.93 -4.67
C LYS A 192 29.66 7.70 -6.15
N GLY A 193 28.64 7.29 -6.90
CA GLY A 193 28.76 7.01 -8.33
C GLY A 193 29.05 8.30 -9.09
N LYS A 194 30.20 8.39 -9.77
CA LYS A 194 30.69 9.60 -10.47
C LYS A 194 29.68 10.26 -11.41
N PHE A 195 28.81 9.47 -12.03
CA PHE A 195 27.78 9.94 -12.97
C PHE A 195 26.38 10.03 -12.34
N GLY A 196 26.27 9.94 -11.02
CA GLY A 196 25.02 10.07 -10.29
C GLY A 196 24.60 11.53 -10.11
N TYR A 197 23.29 11.78 -10.03
CA TYR A 197 22.71 13.11 -9.85
C TYR A 197 23.26 13.88 -8.63
N ASP A 198 23.62 13.15 -7.57
CA ASP A 198 24.04 13.73 -6.30
C ASP A 198 25.56 13.62 -6.07
N PHE A 199 26.35 13.25 -7.08
CA PHE A 199 27.79 13.00 -6.92
C PHE A 199 28.56 14.20 -6.35
N ASP A 200 28.12 15.42 -6.67
CA ASP A 200 28.72 16.65 -6.15
C ASP A 200 28.68 16.71 -4.62
N PHE A 201 27.60 16.24 -3.99
CA PHE A 201 27.51 16.14 -2.53
C PHE A 201 28.56 15.17 -1.98
N TYR A 202 28.74 14.02 -2.62
CA TYR A 202 29.76 13.05 -2.22
C TYR A 202 31.15 13.68 -2.33
N SER A 203 31.51 14.18 -3.52
CA SER A 203 32.86 14.68 -3.80
C SER A 203 33.31 15.77 -2.82
N ARG A 204 32.40 16.65 -2.39
CA ARG A 204 32.70 17.79 -1.52
C ARG A 204 32.58 17.51 -0.02
N HIS A 205 31.71 16.58 0.38
CA HIS A 205 31.30 16.46 1.79
C HIS A 205 31.51 15.07 2.42
N HIS A 206 31.95 14.05 1.67
CA HIS A 206 32.09 12.69 2.21
C HIS A 206 33.06 12.55 3.41
N HIS A 207 34.08 13.40 3.53
CA HIS A 207 34.99 13.38 4.68
C HIS A 207 34.41 14.04 5.94
N ASN A 208 33.56 15.06 5.78
CA ASN A 208 32.95 15.78 6.89
C ASN A 208 31.52 16.19 6.51
N ILE A 209 30.57 15.34 6.89
CA ILE A 209 29.17 15.45 6.48
C ILE A 209 28.46 16.42 7.42
N SER A 210 28.02 17.56 6.90
CA SER A 210 27.14 18.47 7.65
C SER A 210 25.70 17.97 7.64
N ILE A 211 24.90 18.43 8.60
CA ILE A 211 23.49 18.08 8.71
C ILE A 211 22.67 18.54 7.50
N TRP A 212 23.06 19.66 6.87
CA TRP A 212 22.46 20.17 5.65
C TRP A 212 22.57 19.18 4.51
N VAL A 213 23.80 18.71 4.26
CA VAL A 213 24.08 17.71 3.23
C VAL A 213 23.36 16.42 3.56
N LEU A 214 23.45 15.98 4.82
CA LEU A 214 22.85 14.74 5.25
C LEU A 214 21.33 14.73 5.04
N LEU A 215 20.62 15.78 5.48
CA LEU A 215 19.17 15.89 5.30
C LEU A 215 18.76 15.94 3.84
N GLU A 216 19.55 16.59 2.97
CA GLU A 216 19.26 16.67 1.54
C GLU A 216 19.24 15.26 0.91
N ILE A 217 20.30 14.48 1.14
CA ILE A 217 20.47 13.16 0.53
C ILE A 217 19.74 12.02 1.28
N MET A 218 19.16 12.32 2.44
CA MET A 218 18.37 11.33 3.20
C MET A 218 17.10 10.94 2.44
N THR A 219 16.92 9.63 2.25
CA THR A 219 15.59 9.06 1.91
C THR A 219 14.60 9.22 3.07
N LEU A 220 13.30 9.21 2.80
CA LEU A 220 12.23 9.17 3.81
C LEU A 220 12.48 8.19 4.97
N GLY A 221 13.01 6.99 4.67
CA GLY A 221 13.30 5.98 5.69
C GLY A 221 14.45 6.38 6.63
N ASN A 222 15.44 7.12 6.13
CA ASN A 222 16.51 7.68 6.96
C ASN A 222 16.02 8.91 7.72
N LEU A 223 15.23 9.77 7.07
CA LEU A 223 14.58 10.91 7.71
C LEU A 223 13.72 10.46 8.90
N GLN A 224 12.96 9.37 8.75
CA GLN A 224 12.17 8.79 9.84
C GLN A 224 13.05 8.41 11.04
N ARG A 225 14.19 7.75 10.82
CA ARG A 225 15.14 7.38 11.88
C ARG A 225 15.79 8.62 12.51
N PHE A 226 16.09 9.63 11.70
CA PHE A 226 16.65 10.88 12.17
C PHE A 226 15.64 11.65 13.05
N ILE A 227 14.36 11.69 12.67
CA ILE A 227 13.29 12.27 13.50
C ILE A 227 13.15 11.52 14.83
N GLU A 228 13.26 10.18 14.82
CA GLU A 228 13.23 9.36 16.03
C GLU A 228 14.40 9.71 16.97
N PHE A 229 15.63 9.77 16.44
CA PHE A 229 16.81 10.26 17.14
C PHE A 229 16.59 11.66 17.72
N TYR A 230 16.17 12.60 16.88
CA TYR A 230 15.99 14.00 17.26
C TYR A 230 14.98 14.15 18.40
N PHE A 231 13.90 13.36 18.33
CA PHE A 231 12.85 13.35 19.34
C PHE A 231 13.30 12.70 20.66
N GLU A 232 13.98 11.55 20.60
CA GLU A 232 14.43 10.83 21.80
C GLU A 232 15.52 11.58 22.56
N LYS A 233 16.42 12.27 21.85
CA LYS A 233 17.45 13.13 22.43
C LYS A 233 16.93 14.49 22.91
N LYS A 234 15.66 14.81 22.63
CA LYS A 234 14.98 16.04 23.07
C LYS A 234 15.69 17.33 22.63
N TYR A 235 16.23 17.36 21.40
CA TYR A 235 16.82 18.58 20.83
C TYR A 235 15.83 19.74 20.78
N PHE A 236 16.34 20.95 20.56
CA PHE A 236 15.53 22.16 20.48
C PHE A 236 14.29 21.97 19.58
N GLY A 237 13.12 22.32 20.13
CA GLY A 237 11.85 22.25 19.40
C GLY A 237 11.34 20.84 19.04
N TYR A 238 11.93 19.76 19.59
CA TYR A 238 11.57 18.37 19.27
C TYR A 238 10.07 18.05 19.38
N GLN A 239 9.33 18.73 20.26
CA GLN A 239 7.89 18.52 20.44
C GLN A 239 7.08 18.78 19.15
N LYS A 240 7.56 19.66 18.25
CA LYS A 240 6.94 19.89 16.94
C LYS A 240 6.95 18.62 16.07
N LEU A 241 7.89 17.70 16.31
CA LEU A 241 8.03 16.43 15.59
C LEU A 241 7.34 15.26 16.27
N LYS A 242 6.66 15.46 17.42
CA LYS A 242 6.01 14.37 18.19
C LYS A 242 5.10 13.48 17.33
N THR A 243 4.24 14.11 16.53
CA THR A 243 3.29 13.38 15.68
C THR A 243 3.98 12.67 14.52
N ALA A 244 4.98 13.31 13.89
CA ALA A 244 5.81 12.67 12.88
C ALA A 244 6.54 11.44 13.45
N ASN A 245 7.19 11.56 14.61
CA ASN A 245 7.87 10.45 15.27
C ASN A 245 6.94 9.24 15.51
N GLN A 246 5.70 9.50 15.93
CA GLN A 246 4.73 8.44 16.21
C GLN A 246 4.19 7.73 14.96
N LEU A 247 3.98 8.49 13.87
CA LEU A 247 3.13 8.06 12.76
C LEU A 247 3.86 7.91 11.41
N LEU A 248 5.04 8.51 11.22
CA LEU A 248 5.71 8.57 9.92
C LEU A 248 6.05 7.18 9.35
N LYS A 249 6.24 6.17 10.21
CA LYS A 249 6.41 4.76 9.80
C LYS A 249 5.29 4.22 8.91
N TYR A 250 4.06 4.70 9.12
CA TYR A 250 2.89 4.29 8.33
C TYR A 250 2.93 4.93 6.93
N VAL A 251 3.39 6.18 6.84
CA VAL A 251 3.63 6.85 5.55
C VAL A 251 4.75 6.17 4.77
N THR A 252 5.82 5.76 5.45
CA THR A 252 6.90 4.98 4.83
C THR A 252 6.39 3.67 4.22
N ASN A 253 5.39 3.00 4.82
CA ASN A 253 4.75 1.83 4.22
C ASN A 253 4.05 2.17 2.89
N VAL A 254 3.26 3.26 2.86
CA VAL A 254 2.58 3.72 1.64
C VAL A 254 3.59 4.06 0.56
N ARG A 255 4.64 4.82 0.90
CA ARG A 255 5.72 5.22 -0.01
C ARG A 255 6.37 4.01 -0.66
N ASN A 256 6.76 3.02 0.14
CA ASN A 256 7.41 1.82 -0.37
C ASN A 256 6.46 0.96 -1.19
N ALA A 257 5.19 0.85 -0.80
CA ALA A 257 4.19 0.14 -1.59
C ALA A 257 3.97 0.83 -2.94
N ALA A 258 3.81 2.16 -2.95
CA ALA A 258 3.59 2.94 -4.16
C ALA A 258 4.78 2.87 -5.13
N ALA A 259 6.01 3.08 -4.63
CA ALA A 259 7.24 3.05 -5.42
C ALA A 259 7.51 1.67 -6.06
N HIS A 260 7.12 0.59 -5.39
CA HIS A 260 7.23 -0.77 -5.93
C HIS A 260 5.96 -1.28 -6.63
N SER A 261 5.03 -0.37 -6.96
CA SER A 261 3.75 -0.70 -7.61
C SER A 261 2.95 -1.83 -6.92
N ARG A 262 3.06 -1.92 -5.59
CA ARG A 262 2.29 -2.85 -4.76
C ARG A 262 0.89 -2.26 -4.54
N PRO A 263 -0.18 -3.05 -4.66
CA PRO A 263 -1.54 -2.59 -4.40
C PRO A 263 -1.68 -1.99 -2.99
N LEU A 264 -2.26 -0.80 -2.90
CA LEU A 264 -2.65 -0.15 -1.64
C LEU A 264 -4.06 -0.55 -1.22
N ILE A 265 -4.98 -0.78 -2.16
CA ILE A 265 -6.38 -1.08 -1.87
C ILE A 265 -6.75 -2.57 -2.00
N TYR A 266 -5.79 -3.48 -1.85
CA TYR A 266 -6.09 -4.92 -1.73
C TYR A 266 -6.39 -5.30 -0.28
N ASN A 267 -7.38 -6.17 -0.07
CA ASN A 267 -7.78 -6.66 1.25
C ASN A 267 -8.05 -5.51 2.25
N ILE A 268 -8.78 -4.47 1.85
CA ILE A 268 -9.10 -3.29 2.66
C ILE A 268 -10.34 -3.46 3.53
N VAL A 269 -11.14 -4.49 3.26
CA VAL A 269 -12.37 -4.81 4.01
C VAL A 269 -12.10 -5.61 5.29
N GLU A 270 -11.02 -6.40 5.32
CA GLU A 270 -10.68 -7.23 6.48
C GLU A 270 -10.11 -6.36 7.63
N PRO A 271 -10.75 -6.35 8.82
CA PRO A 271 -10.28 -5.60 9.97
C PRO A 271 -9.10 -6.29 10.69
N PHE A 272 -8.51 -5.61 11.68
CA PHE A 272 -7.50 -6.15 12.61
C PHE A 272 -6.18 -6.68 12.01
N GLN A 273 -5.69 -6.05 10.94
CA GLN A 273 -4.53 -6.51 10.16
C GLN A 273 -3.14 -6.12 10.69
N TYR A 274 -3.04 -5.43 11.83
CA TYR A 274 -1.75 -5.15 12.48
C TYR A 274 -1.71 -5.68 13.92
N GLY A 275 -0.52 -6.02 14.44
CA GLY A 275 -0.30 -6.58 15.80
C GLY A 275 -0.22 -8.12 15.86
N LYS A 276 0.22 -8.68 17.00
CA LYS A 276 0.38 -10.14 17.20
C LYS A 276 -0.97 -10.87 17.16
N LYS A 277 -0.99 -12.13 16.65
CA LYS A 277 -2.21 -12.96 16.52
C LYS A 277 -2.97 -13.16 17.84
N ASN A 278 -2.28 -13.14 18.98
CA ASN A 278 -2.87 -13.46 20.28
C ASN A 278 -3.46 -12.24 21.04
N GLN A 279 -3.50 -11.05 20.43
CA GLN A 279 -3.98 -9.80 21.06
C GLN A 279 -4.97 -9.02 20.18
N ILE A 280 -5.90 -9.71 19.50
CA ILE A 280 -6.79 -9.10 18.50
C ILE A 280 -7.80 -8.11 19.11
N LYS A 281 -8.33 -8.40 20.30
CA LYS A 281 -9.46 -7.66 20.90
C LYS A 281 -9.14 -6.24 21.43
N ASN A 282 -7.87 -5.89 21.62
CA ASN A 282 -7.47 -4.57 22.15
C ASN A 282 -6.81 -3.64 21.10
N LYS A 283 -6.91 -3.99 19.82
CA LYS A 283 -6.24 -3.25 18.74
C LYS A 283 -7.04 -2.00 18.39
N ARG A 284 -6.44 -0.83 18.61
CA ARG A 284 -7.00 0.46 18.19
C ARG A 284 -6.01 1.21 17.33
N ALA A 285 -6.52 2.05 16.44
CA ALA A 285 -5.71 3.03 15.74
C ALA A 285 -5.19 4.08 16.73
N SER A 286 -4.19 4.87 16.32
CA SER A 286 -3.78 6.03 17.11
C SER A 286 -4.99 6.94 17.36
N ILE A 287 -5.15 7.42 18.59
CA ILE A 287 -6.26 8.29 18.99
C ILE A 287 -6.40 9.49 18.04
N GLN A 288 -5.28 10.05 17.58
CA GLN A 288 -5.25 11.17 16.63
C GLN A 288 -5.97 10.83 15.30
N LEU A 289 -5.82 9.59 14.82
CA LEU A 289 -6.44 9.13 13.57
C LEU A 289 -7.93 8.84 13.77
N THR A 290 -8.29 8.22 14.90
CA THR A 290 -9.70 7.99 15.24
C THR A 290 -10.44 9.31 15.36
N GLN A 291 -9.87 10.29 16.08
CA GLN A 291 -10.45 11.64 16.20
C GLN A 291 -10.54 12.36 14.86
N PHE A 292 -9.54 12.19 13.98
CA PHE A 292 -9.59 12.77 12.63
C PHE A 292 -10.73 12.16 11.81
N ALA A 293 -10.95 10.85 11.91
CA ALA A 293 -12.03 10.16 11.23
C ALA A 293 -13.42 10.53 11.79
N GLU A 294 -13.58 10.59 13.11
CA GLU A 294 -14.84 10.96 13.77
C GLU A 294 -15.23 12.41 13.43
N LYS A 295 -14.26 13.34 13.41
CA LYS A 295 -14.46 14.72 12.95
C LYS A 295 -14.81 14.83 11.46
N SER A 296 -14.62 13.77 10.70
CA SER A 296 -15.08 13.67 9.29
C SER A 296 -16.54 13.20 9.18
N GLY A 297 -17.25 13.10 10.31
CA GLY A 297 -18.62 12.60 10.38
C GLY A 297 -18.73 11.08 10.15
N VAL A 298 -17.63 10.34 10.32
CA VAL A 298 -17.65 8.87 10.30
C VAL A 298 -18.12 8.37 11.67
N ASP A 299 -19.02 7.40 11.68
CA ASP A 299 -19.43 6.70 12.89
C ASP A 299 -18.24 6.00 13.58
N SER A 300 -18.22 5.98 14.91
CA SER A 300 -17.10 5.44 15.70
C SER A 300 -16.91 3.94 15.49
N GLU A 301 -17.97 3.15 15.29
CA GLU A 301 -17.86 1.72 14.99
C GLU A 301 -17.19 1.50 13.63
N LEU A 302 -17.68 2.20 12.59
CA LEU A 302 -17.09 2.14 11.25
C LEU A 302 -15.62 2.61 11.24
N SER A 303 -15.32 3.68 11.97
CA SER A 303 -13.97 4.21 12.13
C SER A 303 -13.03 3.18 12.78
N ASN A 304 -13.45 2.56 13.87
CA ASN A 304 -12.67 1.54 14.57
C ASN A 304 -12.48 0.29 13.70
N ARG A 305 -13.51 -0.13 12.97
CA ARG A 305 -13.41 -1.27 12.04
C ARG A 305 -12.40 -0.99 10.92
N VAL A 306 -12.58 0.09 10.17
CA VAL A 306 -11.76 0.40 9.00
C VAL A 306 -10.32 0.78 9.36
N LEU A 307 -10.10 1.56 10.43
CA LEU A 307 -8.75 1.98 10.82
C LEU A 307 -7.91 0.85 11.43
N THR A 308 -8.50 -0.30 11.78
CA THR A 308 -7.75 -1.51 12.15
C THR A 308 -7.22 -2.29 10.95
N ASN A 309 -7.66 -1.95 9.74
CA ASN A 309 -7.02 -2.40 8.51
C ASN A 309 -5.71 -1.63 8.30
N ARG A 310 -4.60 -2.35 8.08
CA ARG A 310 -3.26 -1.73 8.00
C ARG A 310 -3.16 -0.72 6.85
N LYS A 311 -3.72 -1.03 5.69
CA LYS A 311 -3.57 -0.15 4.51
C LYS A 311 -4.44 1.09 4.66
N MET A 312 -5.66 0.94 5.18
CA MET A 312 -6.52 2.10 5.48
C MET A 312 -5.89 2.99 6.56
N ASN A 313 -5.31 2.40 7.61
CA ASN A 313 -4.57 3.14 8.62
C ASN A 313 -3.41 3.95 8.01
N ASP A 314 -2.61 3.30 7.16
CA ASP A 314 -1.44 3.90 6.52
C ASP A 314 -1.85 5.04 5.55
N ILE A 315 -2.93 4.85 4.78
CA ILE A 315 -3.49 5.87 3.88
C ILE A 315 -4.02 7.07 4.67
N VAL A 316 -4.86 6.85 5.69
CA VAL A 316 -5.42 7.94 6.52
C VAL A 316 -4.32 8.69 7.25
N THR A 317 -3.29 7.99 7.73
CA THR A 317 -2.11 8.62 8.33
C THR A 317 -1.38 9.53 7.35
N THR A 318 -1.27 9.12 6.09
CA THR A 318 -0.63 9.94 5.04
C THR A 318 -1.38 11.25 4.84
N LEU A 319 -2.71 11.21 4.75
CA LEU A 319 -3.55 12.40 4.63
C LEU A 319 -3.42 13.31 5.86
N TYR A 320 -3.46 12.71 7.06
CA TYR A 320 -3.36 13.44 8.33
C TYR A 320 -2.00 14.12 8.51
N LEU A 321 -0.89 13.42 8.22
CA LEU A 321 0.44 14.02 8.34
C LEU A 321 0.70 15.09 7.28
N HIS A 322 0.19 14.89 6.05
CA HIS A 322 0.27 15.91 5.01
C HIS A 322 -0.44 17.20 5.44
N ASP A 323 -1.69 17.09 5.92
CA ASP A 323 -2.43 18.24 6.44
C ASP A 323 -1.69 18.93 7.59
N LYS A 324 -1.07 18.16 8.48
CA LYS A 324 -0.39 18.70 9.66
C LYS A 324 0.93 19.41 9.35
N TYR A 325 1.74 18.85 8.47
CA TYR A 325 3.13 19.28 8.30
C TYR A 325 3.40 20.07 7.02
N VAL A 326 2.58 19.90 5.97
CA VAL A 326 2.70 20.73 4.77
C VAL A 326 2.03 22.07 5.03
N THR A 327 2.77 23.17 4.97
CA THR A 327 2.24 24.51 5.25
C THR A 327 1.82 25.26 4.00
N THR A 328 2.34 24.88 2.82
CA THR A 328 2.05 25.55 1.55
C THR A 328 0.62 25.27 1.08
N ALA A 329 -0.25 26.28 1.19
CA ALA A 329 -1.67 26.19 0.82
C ALA A 329 -1.90 25.64 -0.60
N LYS A 330 -1.14 26.11 -1.60
CA LYS A 330 -1.24 25.65 -2.99
C LYS A 330 -1.03 24.14 -3.15
N LEU A 331 -0.09 23.55 -2.39
CA LEU A 331 0.17 22.11 -2.44
C LEU A 331 -1.01 21.31 -1.86
N LYS A 332 -1.58 21.81 -0.76
CA LYS A 332 -2.78 21.22 -0.15
C LYS A 332 -4.03 21.34 -1.02
N GLN A 333 -4.24 22.49 -1.67
CA GLN A 333 -5.34 22.67 -2.64
C GLN A 333 -5.20 21.71 -3.83
N LYS A 334 -3.99 21.52 -4.35
CA LYS A 334 -3.73 20.53 -5.41
C LYS A 334 -4.00 19.10 -4.93
N ALA A 335 -3.58 18.75 -3.72
CA ALA A 335 -3.90 17.46 -3.09
C ALA A 335 -5.41 17.26 -2.91
N SER A 336 -6.13 18.28 -2.44
CA SER A 336 -7.59 18.24 -2.33
C SER A 336 -8.23 17.98 -3.69
N LYS A 337 -7.84 18.73 -4.73
CA LYS A 337 -8.38 18.54 -6.09
C LYS A 337 -8.17 17.12 -6.62
N ASP A 338 -6.96 16.57 -6.47
CA ASP A 338 -6.63 15.22 -6.95
C ASP A 338 -7.39 14.13 -6.18
N LEU A 339 -7.54 14.28 -4.86
CA LEU A 339 -8.32 13.37 -4.04
C LEU A 339 -9.82 13.43 -4.35
N GLN A 340 -10.36 14.63 -4.61
CA GLN A 340 -11.74 14.79 -5.04
C GLN A 340 -11.98 14.13 -6.41
N GLU A 341 -11.03 14.24 -7.33
CA GLU A 341 -11.11 13.56 -8.63
C GLU A 341 -11.09 12.03 -8.48
N LEU A 342 -10.26 11.51 -7.56
CA LEU A 342 -10.28 10.09 -7.20
C LEU A 342 -11.65 9.67 -6.64
N VAL A 343 -12.26 10.49 -5.78
CA VAL A 343 -13.61 10.22 -5.25
C VAL A 343 -14.67 10.22 -6.36
N LYS A 344 -14.59 11.13 -7.33
CA LYS A 344 -15.47 11.12 -8.50
C LYS A 344 -15.29 9.83 -9.30
N ARG A 345 -14.04 9.39 -9.51
CA ARG A 345 -13.72 8.16 -10.23
C ARG A 345 -14.25 6.90 -9.54
N ILE A 346 -14.21 6.85 -8.21
CA ILE A 346 -14.82 5.77 -7.42
C ILE A 346 -16.34 5.77 -7.57
N ARG A 347 -16.98 6.95 -7.59
CA ARG A 347 -18.43 7.08 -7.74
C ARG A 347 -18.94 6.72 -9.13
N ALA A 348 -18.18 7.05 -10.18
CA ALA A 348 -18.58 6.82 -11.58
C ALA A 348 -18.97 5.36 -11.85
N ASN A 349 -18.29 4.41 -11.21
CA ASN A 349 -18.53 2.98 -11.36
C ASN A 349 -19.17 2.36 -10.12
N ARG A 350 -19.82 3.13 -9.24
CA ARG A 350 -20.37 2.61 -7.97
C ARG A 350 -21.30 1.40 -8.18
N GLU A 351 -22.10 1.41 -9.23
CA GLU A 351 -23.11 0.38 -9.51
C GLU A 351 -22.51 -1.01 -9.70
N ILE A 352 -21.27 -1.13 -10.19
CA ILE A 352 -20.63 -2.43 -10.36
C ILE A 352 -20.32 -3.09 -9.00
N TYR A 353 -20.32 -2.33 -7.90
CA TYR A 353 -20.06 -2.81 -6.55
C TYR A 353 -21.32 -2.95 -5.70
N ARG A 354 -22.53 -2.83 -6.27
CA ARG A 354 -23.81 -2.82 -5.53
C ARG A 354 -24.07 -4.04 -4.64
N LYS A 355 -23.39 -5.17 -4.89
CA LYS A 355 -23.50 -6.42 -4.13
C LYS A 355 -22.31 -6.64 -3.17
N ASN A 356 -21.46 -5.64 -2.96
CA ASN A 356 -20.24 -5.74 -2.15
C ASN A 356 -20.28 -4.68 -1.03
N ASP A 357 -21.15 -4.90 -0.04
CA ASP A 357 -21.46 -3.90 1.00
C ASP A 357 -20.23 -3.45 1.79
N ASP A 358 -19.37 -4.37 2.22
CA ASP A 358 -18.14 -4.04 2.94
C ASP A 358 -17.21 -3.09 2.17
N LEU A 359 -17.10 -3.30 0.86
CA LEU A 359 -16.28 -2.47 -0.02
C LEU A 359 -16.93 -1.09 -0.21
N LEU A 360 -18.25 -1.05 -0.38
CA LEU A 360 -19.01 0.20 -0.46
C LEU A 360 -18.92 1.02 0.84
N GLU A 361 -18.99 0.37 2.00
CA GLU A 361 -18.78 1.02 3.30
C GLU A 361 -17.37 1.59 3.43
N THR A 362 -16.37 0.83 2.99
CA THR A 362 -14.97 1.29 3.01
C THR A 362 -14.77 2.49 2.07
N PHE A 363 -15.41 2.51 0.89
CA PHE A 363 -15.40 3.67 0.00
C PHE A 363 -16.18 4.86 0.57
N LYS A 364 -17.27 4.63 1.29
CA LYS A 364 -18.03 5.67 1.99
C LYS A 364 -17.17 6.30 3.10
N PHE A 365 -16.45 5.48 3.87
CA PHE A 365 -15.45 5.94 4.83
C PHE A 365 -14.39 6.81 4.14
N PHE A 366 -13.78 6.29 3.07
CA PHE A 366 -12.71 6.99 2.36
C PHE A 366 -13.16 8.34 1.78
N LYS A 367 -14.37 8.39 1.21
CA LYS A 367 -15.02 9.63 0.76
C LYS A 367 -15.12 10.67 1.89
N LYS A 368 -15.60 10.26 3.07
CA LYS A 368 -15.75 11.18 4.22
C LYS A 368 -14.42 11.77 4.67
N ILE A 369 -13.38 10.94 4.77
CA ILE A 369 -12.02 11.39 5.10
C ILE A 369 -11.50 12.40 4.07
N ILE A 370 -11.66 12.12 2.77
CA ILE A 370 -11.23 13.04 1.70
C ILE A 370 -12.00 14.35 1.71
N THR A 371 -13.32 14.30 1.94
CA THR A 371 -14.14 15.51 2.08
C THR A 371 -13.61 16.36 3.22
N ARG A 372 -13.36 15.77 4.40
CA ARG A 372 -12.81 16.51 5.54
C ARG A 372 -11.44 17.11 5.25
N TYR A 373 -10.54 16.33 4.66
CA TYR A 373 -9.23 16.83 4.24
C TYR A 373 -9.37 18.03 3.27
N SER A 374 -10.35 17.98 2.37
CA SER A 374 -10.60 19.06 1.42
C SER A 374 -11.17 20.31 2.08
N GLU A 375 -12.11 20.17 3.02
CA GLU A 375 -12.68 21.30 3.78
C GLU A 375 -11.62 22.06 4.59
N LEU A 376 -10.64 21.35 5.15
CA LEU A 376 -9.53 21.95 5.89
C LEU A 376 -8.57 22.76 4.99
N ASN A 377 -8.61 22.52 3.68
CA ASN A 377 -7.58 22.92 2.73
C ASN A 377 -8.15 23.54 1.44
N ALA A 378 -9.39 24.04 1.51
CA ALA A 378 -10.07 24.75 0.44
C ALA A 378 -9.44 26.13 0.21
#